data_AF-A0A091B6A9-F1
#
_entry.id   AF-A0A091B6A9-F1
#
_cell.length_a   1.000
_cell.length_b   1.000
_cell.length_c   1.000
_cell.angle_alpha   90.00
_cell.angle_beta   90.00
_cell.angle_gamma   90.00
#
_symmetry.space_group_name_H-M   'P 1'
#
loop_
_entity.id
_entity.type
_entity.pdbx_description
1 polymer ?
#
loop_
_entity_poly.entity_id
_entity_poly.type
_entity_poly.pdbx_seq_one_letter_code
_entity_poly.pdbx_strand_id
1 'polypeptide(L)'
;MILGYSNLYGPDAIEQALPDAEAARRLVDRHRPDIVPRLEAMVARITSGAGDRRHFEAALLGLARLGLRHGAFGDDPHDYHNEDHVMELAERRLGRVLDTLGEEGVPREDALALLVFAACHDLRQREPFDAPGPIGGNEASSIAETFRILDRCGFDPVADRAQYLALELMIAGSTFDPRPLPHPDGEELATAAGGSLARSLAIWLDGDRPEWSAEPAARRGERLARLAADLDTANVGEDFHHLADSALRLCRERERRAGRALGRAASGATCLGFLSRGQTHYFFELHRFCSREGERVFGARKTANGPGVRRVTERLLARFEDVPPANGQAVLDAFAALCADEAP
;
A
#
# COMPACT_ATOMS: atom_id res chain seq x y z
N MET A 1 -1.54 13.94 -17.72
CA MET A 1 -2.01 12.71 -17.07
C MET A 1 -2.24 11.73 -18.18
N ILE A 2 -1.66 10.54 -18.08
CA ILE A 2 -1.62 9.60 -19.20
C ILE A 2 -2.73 8.55 -19.14
N LEU A 3 -3.30 8.30 -17.97
CA LEU A 3 -4.34 7.27 -17.78
C LEU A 3 -5.75 7.85 -17.78
N GLY A 4 -5.90 9.11 -17.37
CA GLY A 4 -7.17 9.84 -17.46
C GLY A 4 -8.16 9.55 -16.33
N TYR A 5 -7.75 8.83 -15.28
CA TYR A 5 -8.61 8.52 -14.13
C TYR A 5 -8.97 9.72 -13.26
N SER A 6 -8.21 10.82 -13.36
CA SER A 6 -8.36 12.01 -12.53
C SER A 6 -9.77 12.63 -12.55
N ASN A 7 -10.53 12.37 -13.61
CA ASN A 7 -11.86 12.94 -13.82
C ASN A 7 -13.00 11.93 -13.63
N LEU A 8 -12.70 10.67 -13.30
CA LEU A 8 -13.73 9.63 -13.14
C LEU A 8 -14.41 9.68 -11.78
N TYR A 9 -13.68 10.12 -10.75
CA TYR A 9 -14.15 10.14 -9.36
C TYR A 9 -14.14 11.56 -8.81
N GLY A 10 -15.33 12.03 -8.42
CA GLY A 10 -15.52 13.33 -7.78
C GLY A 10 -15.15 13.31 -6.29
N PRO A 11 -15.09 14.50 -5.65
CA PRO A 11 -14.81 14.61 -4.23
C PRO A 11 -15.90 13.98 -3.37
N ASP A 12 -15.52 13.25 -2.32
CA ASP A 12 -16.47 12.66 -1.36
C ASP A 12 -16.69 13.53 -0.10
N ALA A 13 -17.45 13.01 0.85
CA ALA A 13 -17.73 13.70 2.12
C ALA A 13 -16.49 13.91 3.00
N ILE A 14 -15.49 13.02 2.93
CA ILE A 14 -14.23 13.16 3.67
C ILE A 14 -13.42 14.33 3.10
N GLU A 15 -13.37 14.47 1.77
CA GLU A 15 -12.70 15.59 1.13
C GLU A 15 -13.34 16.94 1.49
N GLN A 16 -14.66 16.97 1.67
CA GLN A 16 -15.39 18.15 2.13
C GLN A 16 -15.12 18.47 3.61
N ALA A 17 -15.02 17.44 4.45
CA ALA A 17 -14.75 17.60 5.89
C ALA A 17 -13.29 17.98 6.17
N LEU A 18 -12.35 17.53 5.33
CA LEU A 18 -10.92 17.83 5.39
C LEU A 18 -10.45 18.50 4.08
N PRO A 19 -10.76 19.80 3.91
CA PRO A 19 -10.52 20.50 2.64
C PRO A 19 -9.05 20.86 2.39
N ASP A 20 -8.24 20.98 3.44
CA ASP A 20 -6.86 21.50 3.36
C ASP A 20 -5.95 20.94 4.47
N ALA A 21 -4.65 21.22 4.34
CA ALA A 21 -3.62 20.75 5.27
C ALA A 21 -3.72 21.37 6.68
N GLU A 22 -4.35 22.55 6.81
CA GLU A 22 -4.56 23.17 8.11
C GLU A 22 -5.63 22.41 8.92
N ALA A 23 -6.73 22.04 8.26
CA ALA A 23 -7.75 21.16 8.82
C ALA A 23 -7.19 19.77 9.14
N ALA A 24 -6.36 19.21 8.26
CA ALA A 24 -5.67 17.96 8.50
C ALA A 24 -4.78 18.03 9.75
N ARG A 25 -3.97 19.09 9.89
CA ARG A 25 -3.12 19.28 11.08
C ARG A 25 -3.93 19.34 12.36
N ARG A 26 -5.02 20.13 12.39
CA ARG A 26 -5.93 20.19 13.54
C ARG A 26 -6.56 18.84 13.90
N LEU A 27 -6.87 18.01 12.91
CA LEU A 27 -7.40 16.66 13.17
C LEU A 27 -6.31 15.77 13.77
N VAL A 28 -5.14 15.71 13.13
CA VAL A 28 -4.03 14.87 13.58
C VAL A 28 -3.55 15.28 14.97
N ASP A 29 -3.41 16.57 15.27
CA ASP A 29 -2.99 17.06 16.60
C ASP A 29 -3.96 16.63 17.72
N ARG A 30 -5.25 16.45 17.41
CA ARG A 30 -6.25 16.01 18.40
C ARG A 30 -6.21 14.52 18.68
N HIS A 31 -5.88 13.70 17.68
CA HIS A 31 -5.96 12.24 17.79
C HIS A 31 -4.59 11.57 17.95
N ARG A 32 -3.60 12.02 17.18
CA ARG A 32 -2.25 11.46 17.06
C ARG A 32 -1.21 12.57 16.87
N PRO A 33 -0.97 13.42 17.90
CA PRO A 33 -0.04 14.54 17.82
C PRO A 33 1.42 14.11 17.57
N ASP A 34 1.75 12.82 17.69
CA ASP A 34 3.06 12.27 17.33
C ASP A 34 3.34 12.25 15.83
N ILE A 35 2.30 12.21 14.98
CA ILE A 35 2.47 12.01 13.53
C ILE A 35 3.06 13.24 12.84
N VAL A 36 2.59 14.44 13.18
CA VAL A 36 3.06 15.69 12.58
C VAL A 36 4.59 15.85 12.68
N PRO A 37 5.22 15.78 13.88
CA PRO A 37 6.67 15.91 13.98
C PRO A 37 7.43 14.77 13.29
N ARG A 38 6.86 13.55 13.21
CA ARG A 38 7.48 12.43 12.48
C ARG A 38 7.49 12.65 10.97
N LEU A 39 6.39 13.15 10.39
CA LEU A 39 6.34 13.54 8.98
C LEU A 39 7.26 14.73 8.68
N GLU A 40 7.32 15.73 9.56
CA GLU A 40 8.27 16.84 9.44
C GLU A 40 9.72 16.34 9.46
N ALA A 41 10.05 15.39 10.35
CA ALA A 41 11.37 14.77 10.41
C ALA A 41 11.72 14.00 9.13
N MET A 42 10.76 13.27 8.54
CA MET A 42 10.98 12.58 7.27
C MET A 42 11.22 13.55 6.11
N VAL A 43 10.45 14.64 6.03
CA VAL A 43 10.66 15.69 5.01
C VAL A 43 12.01 16.36 5.22
N ALA A 44 12.36 16.72 6.45
CA ALA A 44 13.67 17.29 6.78
C ALA A 44 14.81 16.34 6.40
N ARG A 45 14.67 15.04 6.68
CA ARG A 45 15.65 14.02 6.30
C ARG A 45 15.86 13.95 4.78
N ILE A 46 14.78 13.88 4.01
CA ILE A 46 14.84 13.80 2.53
C ILE A 46 15.46 15.07 1.93
N THR A 47 15.20 16.22 2.55
CA THR A 47 15.61 17.55 2.05
C THR A 47 16.91 18.06 2.66
N SER A 48 17.62 17.23 3.44
CA SER A 48 18.83 17.61 4.16
C SER A 48 18.63 18.85 5.06
N GLY A 49 17.45 18.96 5.67
CA GLY A 49 17.04 20.04 6.59
C GLY A 49 16.40 21.26 5.92
N ALA A 50 16.37 21.34 4.58
CA ALA A 50 15.76 22.48 3.88
C ALA A 50 14.24 22.55 4.06
N GLY A 51 13.60 21.41 4.31
CA GLY A 51 12.15 21.26 4.35
C GLY A 51 11.53 21.29 2.95
N ASP A 52 10.28 20.83 2.85
CA ASP A 52 9.43 21.02 1.69
C ASP A 52 7.98 21.09 2.15
N ARG A 53 7.44 22.31 2.20
CA ARG A 53 6.09 22.56 2.70
C ARG A 53 5.02 21.86 1.86
N ARG A 54 5.15 21.87 0.53
CA ARG A 54 4.11 21.34 -0.37
C ARG A 54 3.98 19.82 -0.22
N HIS A 55 5.12 19.11 -0.20
CA HIS A 55 5.13 17.66 -0.01
C HIS A 55 4.72 17.26 1.40
N PHE A 56 5.15 18.01 2.43
CA PHE A 56 4.68 17.80 3.80
C PHE A 56 3.15 17.93 3.89
N GLU A 57 2.58 19.02 3.38
CA GLU A 57 1.15 19.30 3.44
C GLU A 57 0.34 18.24 2.68
N ALA A 58 0.83 17.79 1.51
CA ALA A 58 0.19 16.75 0.73
C ALA A 58 0.18 15.39 1.46
N ALA A 59 1.32 14.99 2.03
CA ALA A 59 1.41 13.75 2.81
C ALA A 59 0.54 13.79 4.08
N LEU A 60 0.53 14.93 4.79
CA LEU A 60 -0.31 15.12 5.96
C LEU A 60 -1.81 15.06 5.62
N LEU A 61 -2.22 15.71 4.52
CA LEU A 61 -3.62 15.71 4.09
C LEU A 61 -4.07 14.32 3.66
N GLY A 62 -3.25 13.60 2.88
CA GLY A 62 -3.53 12.21 2.50
C GLY A 62 -3.68 11.29 3.71
N LEU A 63 -2.72 11.35 4.64
CA LEU A 63 -2.76 10.59 5.89
C LEU A 63 -4.02 10.90 6.70
N ALA A 64 -4.32 12.19 6.89
CA ALA A 64 -5.47 12.60 7.69
C ALA A 64 -6.80 12.15 7.08
N ARG A 65 -6.92 12.17 5.74
CA ARG A 65 -8.12 11.70 5.05
C ARG A 65 -8.28 10.19 5.15
N LEU A 66 -7.20 9.42 4.97
CA LEU A 66 -7.27 7.97 5.21
C LEU A 66 -7.60 7.67 6.67
N GLY A 67 -6.97 8.38 7.62
CA GLY A 67 -7.23 8.23 9.05
C GLY A 67 -8.66 8.58 9.47
N LEU A 68 -9.27 9.60 8.85
CA LEU A 68 -10.67 9.94 9.06
C LEU A 68 -11.62 8.93 8.43
N ARG A 69 -11.26 8.40 7.26
CA ARG A 69 -12.10 7.46 6.53
C ARG A 69 -12.06 6.08 7.20
N HIS A 70 -10.88 5.60 7.54
CA HIS A 70 -10.59 4.21 7.85
C HIS A 70 -9.67 4.00 9.05
N GLY A 71 -9.29 5.07 9.73
CA GLY A 71 -8.38 5.02 10.87
C GLY A 71 -9.01 5.34 12.21
N ALA A 72 -8.17 5.72 13.17
CA ALA A 72 -8.62 6.11 14.51
C ALA A 72 -9.26 7.51 14.58
N PHE A 73 -9.37 8.22 13.45
CA PHE A 73 -9.93 9.58 13.45
C PHE A 73 -11.43 9.60 13.11
N GLY A 74 -11.99 8.48 12.65
CA GLY A 74 -13.41 8.35 12.30
C GLY A 74 -14.04 7.04 12.78
N ASP A 75 -15.18 6.69 12.19
CA ASP A 75 -16.10 5.65 12.71
C ASP A 75 -16.14 4.34 11.89
N ASP A 76 -15.38 4.23 10.79
CA ASP A 76 -15.28 3.00 9.97
C ASP A 76 -13.86 2.42 9.99
N PRO A 77 -13.34 1.98 11.15
CA PRO A 77 -11.93 1.61 11.29
C PRO A 77 -11.60 0.36 10.49
N HIS A 78 -10.51 0.43 9.72
CA HIS A 78 -9.83 -0.68 9.06
C HIS A 78 -8.65 -1.11 9.91
N ASP A 79 -8.50 -2.42 10.08
CA ASP A 79 -7.38 -2.96 10.85
C ASP A 79 -6.05 -2.78 10.11
N TYR A 80 -6.04 -2.76 8.78
CA TYR A 80 -4.82 -2.65 7.97
C TYR A 80 -4.73 -1.30 7.26
N HIS A 81 -5.70 -0.93 6.42
CA HIS A 81 -5.64 0.30 5.61
C HIS A 81 -6.04 1.56 6.41
N ASN A 82 -5.10 2.10 7.19
CA ASN A 82 -5.32 3.26 8.08
C ASN A 82 -4.07 4.17 8.18
N GLU A 83 -4.08 5.16 9.07
CA GLU A 83 -2.97 6.09 9.29
C GLU A 83 -1.67 5.41 9.75
N ASP A 84 -1.76 4.27 10.45
CA ASP A 84 -0.58 3.53 10.85
C ASP A 84 0.09 2.92 9.62
N HIS A 85 -0.68 2.29 8.69
CA HIS A 85 -0.15 1.80 7.39
C HIS A 85 0.58 2.88 6.62
N VAL A 86 0.04 4.10 6.57
CA VAL A 86 0.75 5.24 5.97
C VAL A 86 2.12 5.45 6.62
N MET A 87 2.20 5.45 7.95
CA MET A 87 3.47 5.62 8.67
C MET A 87 4.43 4.42 8.50
N GLU A 88 3.91 3.21 8.30
CA GLU A 88 4.73 2.04 7.95
C GLU A 88 5.46 2.27 6.63
N LEU A 89 4.78 2.81 5.62
CA LEU A 89 5.40 3.13 4.33
C LEU A 89 6.27 4.40 4.41
N ALA A 90 5.69 5.49 4.92
CA ALA A 90 6.25 6.84 4.87
C ALA A 90 7.50 7.02 5.75
N GLU A 91 7.57 6.34 6.90
CA GLU A 91 8.68 6.48 7.84
C GLU A 91 9.52 5.21 7.89
N ARG A 92 8.91 4.06 8.20
CA ARG A 92 9.67 2.83 8.47
C ARG A 92 10.31 2.27 7.19
N ARG A 93 9.51 2.02 6.15
CA ARG A 93 10.00 1.41 4.91
C ARG A 93 10.76 2.39 4.04
N LEU A 94 10.24 3.61 3.85
CA LEU A 94 10.94 4.65 3.09
C LEU A 94 12.24 5.06 3.81
N GLY A 95 12.22 5.19 5.14
CA GLY A 95 13.44 5.43 5.92
C GLY A 95 14.51 4.36 5.67
N ARG A 96 14.13 3.08 5.67
CA ARG A 96 15.06 1.98 5.38
C ARG A 96 15.61 2.02 3.95
N VAL A 97 14.79 2.41 2.97
CA VAL A 97 15.23 2.65 1.59
C VAL A 97 16.29 3.74 1.55
N LEU A 98 16.05 4.87 2.21
CA LEU A 98 17.00 5.99 2.27
C LEU A 98 18.31 5.58 2.96
N ASP A 99 18.26 4.83 4.06
CA ASP A 99 19.46 4.36 4.77
C ASP A 99 20.31 3.39 3.93
N THR A 100 19.67 2.53 3.17
CA THR A 100 20.36 1.45 2.45
C THR A 100 20.92 1.92 1.11
N LEU A 101 20.19 2.81 0.42
CA LEU A 101 20.54 3.25 -0.92
C LEU A 101 21.32 4.58 -0.92
N GLY A 102 21.17 5.40 0.12
CA GLY A 102 21.77 6.72 0.21
C GLY A 102 21.20 7.74 -0.80
N GLU A 103 21.73 8.96 -0.77
CA GLU A 103 21.24 10.07 -1.61
C GLU A 103 21.42 9.82 -3.12
N GLU A 104 22.45 9.07 -3.53
CA GLU A 104 22.68 8.71 -4.93
C GLU A 104 21.70 7.64 -5.43
N GLY A 105 21.16 6.82 -4.52
CA GLY A 105 20.28 5.72 -4.87
C GLY A 105 18.81 6.12 -5.02
N VAL A 106 18.36 7.16 -4.31
CA VAL A 106 17.02 7.73 -4.47
C VAL A 106 17.12 9.26 -4.47
N PRO A 107 16.99 9.93 -5.63
CA PRO A 107 16.99 11.38 -5.71
C PRO A 107 15.94 12.01 -4.79
N ARG A 108 16.22 13.21 -4.27
CA ARG A 108 15.32 13.93 -3.34
C ARG A 108 13.87 14.01 -3.85
N GLU A 109 13.68 14.38 -5.10
CA GLU A 109 12.35 14.51 -5.72
C GLU A 109 11.61 13.16 -5.78
N ASP A 110 12.35 12.06 -5.98
CA ASP A 110 11.80 10.70 -6.02
C ASP A 110 11.40 10.25 -4.61
N ALA A 111 12.21 10.55 -3.60
CA ALA A 111 11.90 10.28 -2.21
C ALA A 111 10.68 11.07 -1.70
N LEU A 112 10.55 12.35 -2.10
CA LEU A 112 9.37 13.16 -1.80
C LEU A 112 8.11 12.63 -2.49
N ALA A 113 8.23 12.13 -3.73
CA ALA A 113 7.11 11.48 -4.41
C ALA A 113 6.69 10.16 -3.72
N LEU A 114 7.65 9.35 -3.26
CA LEU A 114 7.39 8.13 -2.47
C LEU A 114 6.70 8.45 -1.13
N LEU A 115 7.07 9.55 -0.48
CA LEU A 115 6.40 10.02 0.74
C LEU A 115 4.92 10.36 0.48
N VAL A 116 4.63 11.09 -0.59
CA VAL A 116 3.24 11.42 -0.95
C VAL A 116 2.47 10.17 -1.38
N PHE A 117 3.09 9.26 -2.14
CA PHE A 117 2.51 7.96 -2.49
C PHE A 117 2.10 7.16 -1.26
N ALA A 118 2.98 7.05 -0.25
CA ALA A 118 2.71 6.34 0.98
C ALA A 118 1.41 6.82 1.66
N ALA A 119 1.15 8.13 1.61
CA ALA A 119 -0.05 8.73 2.19
C ALA A 119 -1.29 8.70 1.30
N CYS A 120 -1.15 8.42 0.00
CA CYS A 120 -2.22 8.65 -0.97
C CYS A 120 -2.68 7.40 -1.76
N HIS A 121 -1.87 6.34 -1.85
CA HIS A 121 -2.20 5.19 -2.70
C HIS A 121 -3.50 4.47 -2.31
N ASP A 122 -3.75 4.36 -1.01
CA ASP A 122 -4.88 3.63 -0.44
C ASP A 122 -6.00 4.54 0.09
N LEU A 123 -6.08 5.80 -0.36
CA LEU A 123 -7.13 6.72 0.10
C LEU A 123 -8.52 6.08 0.03
N ARG A 124 -8.81 5.35 -1.05
CA ARG A 124 -10.15 4.79 -1.32
C ARG A 124 -10.11 3.27 -1.35
N GLN A 125 -10.79 2.62 -0.40
CA GLN A 125 -10.73 1.15 -0.20
C GLN A 125 -12.06 0.41 -0.44
N ARG A 126 -13.12 1.11 -0.91
CA ARG A 126 -14.48 0.56 -1.09
C ARG A 126 -15.22 1.19 -2.26
N GLU A 127 -14.53 1.48 -3.36
CA GLU A 127 -15.24 2.05 -4.51
C GLU A 127 -16.20 1.03 -5.12
N PRO A 128 -17.48 1.41 -5.34
CA PRO A 128 -18.46 0.52 -5.93
C PRO A 128 -18.37 0.46 -7.45
N PHE A 129 -17.72 1.47 -8.06
CA PHE A 129 -17.53 1.56 -9.49
C PHE A 129 -16.14 1.06 -9.84
N ASP A 130 -16.07 0.17 -10.83
CA ASP A 130 -14.78 -0.25 -11.35
C ASP A 130 -14.28 0.75 -12.39
N ALA A 131 -12.96 0.91 -12.48
CA ALA A 131 -12.32 1.71 -13.51
C ALA A 131 -12.00 0.84 -14.74
N PRO A 132 -11.99 1.41 -15.95
CA PRO A 132 -11.52 0.67 -17.12
C PRO A 132 -10.04 0.30 -16.96
N GLY A 133 -9.65 -0.86 -17.49
CA GLY A 133 -8.27 -1.34 -17.44
C GLY A 133 -7.92 -2.09 -16.14
N PRO A 134 -6.63 -2.35 -15.90
CA PRO A 134 -6.19 -3.27 -14.85
C PRO A 134 -6.08 -2.66 -13.44
N ILE A 135 -6.35 -1.36 -13.29
CA ILE A 135 -6.00 -0.59 -12.09
C ILE A 135 -7.09 -0.65 -11.01
N GLY A 136 -8.33 -0.99 -11.37
CA GLY A 136 -9.43 -1.11 -10.41
C GLY A 136 -9.97 0.23 -9.92
N GLY A 137 -11.18 0.23 -9.37
CA GLY A 137 -11.86 1.43 -8.88
C GLY A 137 -11.17 2.13 -7.70
N ASN A 138 -10.62 1.36 -6.77
CA ASN A 138 -9.95 1.88 -5.57
C ASN A 138 -8.74 2.75 -5.95
N GLU A 139 -7.80 2.21 -6.70
CA GLU A 139 -6.57 2.92 -7.09
C GLU A 139 -6.88 4.08 -8.05
N ALA A 140 -7.83 3.91 -8.99
CA ALA A 140 -8.24 5.00 -9.88
C ALA A 140 -8.86 6.19 -9.13
N SER A 141 -9.66 5.93 -8.09
CA SER A 141 -10.23 6.98 -7.24
C SER A 141 -9.20 7.59 -6.29
N SER A 142 -8.26 6.81 -5.77
CA SER A 142 -7.10 7.31 -5.02
C SER A 142 -6.23 8.24 -5.88
N ILE A 143 -6.00 7.93 -7.16
CA ILE A 143 -5.32 8.83 -8.12
C ILE A 143 -6.07 10.15 -8.25
N ALA A 144 -7.39 10.10 -8.47
CA ALA A 144 -8.21 11.29 -8.63
C ALA A 144 -8.19 12.19 -7.38
N GLU A 145 -8.28 11.58 -6.18
CA GLU A 145 -8.17 12.30 -4.92
C GLU A 145 -6.76 12.87 -4.70
N THR A 146 -5.72 12.11 -5.02
CA THR A 146 -4.31 12.54 -4.91
C THR A 146 -4.07 13.82 -5.71
N PHE A 147 -4.60 13.94 -6.92
CA PHE A 147 -4.41 15.14 -7.73
C PHE A 147 -5.07 16.37 -7.09
N ARG A 148 -6.27 16.21 -6.52
CA ARG A 148 -6.92 17.29 -5.77
C ARG A 148 -6.13 17.66 -4.52
N ILE A 149 -5.49 16.71 -3.85
CA ILE A 149 -4.59 17.00 -2.73
C ILE A 149 -3.40 17.84 -3.21
N LEU A 150 -2.77 17.47 -4.32
CA LEU A 150 -1.67 18.24 -4.91
C LEU A 150 -2.09 19.68 -5.25
N ASP A 151 -3.24 19.86 -5.91
CA ASP A 151 -3.79 21.19 -6.22
C ASP A 151 -3.96 22.04 -4.94
N ARG A 152 -4.50 21.44 -3.87
CA ARG A 152 -4.74 22.11 -2.58
C ARG A 152 -3.45 22.47 -1.85
N CYS A 153 -2.38 21.72 -2.07
CA CYS A 153 -1.07 21.97 -1.48
C CYS A 153 -0.17 22.86 -2.36
N GLY A 154 -0.72 23.45 -3.44
CA GLY A 154 -0.02 24.45 -4.26
C GLY A 154 0.92 23.85 -5.31
N PHE A 155 0.66 22.63 -5.76
CA PHE A 155 1.28 22.10 -6.97
C PHE A 155 0.51 22.57 -8.21
N ASP A 156 1.22 23.02 -9.24
CA ASP A 156 0.63 23.41 -10.51
C ASP A 156 0.64 22.21 -11.48
N PRO A 157 -0.50 21.82 -12.08
CA PRO A 157 -0.57 20.62 -12.92
C PRO A 157 0.25 20.71 -14.22
N VAL A 158 0.68 21.92 -14.62
CA VAL A 158 1.53 22.14 -15.80
C VAL A 158 3.00 22.20 -15.40
N ALA A 159 3.36 23.05 -14.42
CA ALA A 159 4.74 23.24 -13.99
C ALA A 159 5.26 22.04 -13.18
N ASP A 160 4.43 21.43 -12.34
CA ASP A 160 4.76 20.26 -11.53
C ASP A 160 4.26 18.96 -12.17
N ARG A 161 3.98 18.94 -13.49
CA ARG A 161 3.39 17.79 -14.19
C ARG A 161 4.13 16.46 -13.96
N ALA A 162 5.46 16.50 -13.80
CA ALA A 162 6.26 15.31 -13.53
C ALA A 162 5.92 14.64 -12.19
N GLN A 163 5.48 15.41 -11.19
CA GLN A 163 5.03 14.92 -9.89
C GLN A 163 3.68 14.20 -10.01
N TYR A 164 2.73 14.80 -10.73
CA TYR A 164 1.43 14.19 -10.98
C TYR A 164 1.56 12.87 -11.75
N LEU A 165 2.38 12.83 -12.80
CA LEU A 165 2.63 11.60 -13.55
C LEU A 165 3.29 10.51 -12.70
N ALA A 166 4.24 10.88 -11.83
CA ALA A 166 4.85 9.91 -10.95
C ALA A 166 3.81 9.29 -10.02
N LEU A 167 2.98 10.09 -9.36
CA LEU A 167 1.94 9.60 -8.46
C LEU A 167 0.85 8.81 -9.19
N GLU A 168 0.44 9.23 -10.39
CA GLU A 168 -0.49 8.47 -11.25
C GLU A 168 0.01 7.05 -11.49
N LEU A 169 1.27 6.93 -11.92
CA LEU A 169 1.87 5.64 -12.25
C LEU A 169 2.23 4.81 -11.03
N MET A 170 2.63 5.44 -9.93
CA MET A 170 2.93 4.74 -8.69
C MET A 170 1.71 4.08 -8.08
N ILE A 171 0.59 4.81 -7.99
CA ILE A 171 -0.67 4.28 -7.46
C ILE A 171 -1.26 3.23 -8.42
N ALA A 172 -1.19 3.47 -9.73
CA ALA A 172 -1.56 2.46 -10.71
C ALA A 172 -0.71 1.19 -10.60
N GLY A 173 0.60 1.34 -10.49
CA GLY A 173 1.53 0.20 -10.41
C GLY A 173 1.38 -0.60 -9.11
N SER A 174 0.96 0.03 -8.00
CA SER A 174 0.73 -0.68 -6.74
C SER A 174 -0.53 -1.54 -6.74
N THR A 175 -1.45 -1.40 -7.71
CA THR A 175 -2.61 -2.30 -7.84
C THR A 175 -2.16 -3.77 -7.77
N PHE A 176 -2.72 -4.52 -6.82
CA PHE A 176 -2.33 -5.89 -6.54
C PHE A 176 -3.46 -6.87 -6.86
N ASP A 177 -3.20 -7.84 -7.74
CA ASP A 177 -4.13 -8.93 -8.02
C ASP A 177 -3.84 -10.15 -7.12
N PRO A 178 -4.69 -10.45 -6.12
CA PRO A 178 -4.49 -11.57 -5.22
C PRO A 178 -4.99 -12.92 -5.79
N ARG A 179 -5.57 -12.94 -6.99
CA ARG A 179 -6.17 -14.15 -7.56
C ARG A 179 -5.09 -15.08 -8.12
N PRO A 180 -5.20 -16.39 -7.93
CA PRO A 180 -4.27 -17.36 -8.50
C PRO A 180 -4.37 -17.37 -10.02
N LEU A 181 -3.23 -17.57 -10.69
CA LEU A 181 -3.17 -17.76 -12.13
C LEU A 181 -3.40 -19.22 -12.53
N PRO A 182 -3.94 -19.48 -13.75
CA PRO A 182 -4.53 -18.51 -14.68
C PRO A 182 -5.96 -18.14 -14.29
N HIS A 183 -6.40 -16.93 -14.63
CA HIS A 183 -7.80 -16.52 -14.42
C HIS A 183 -8.73 -17.33 -15.35
N PRO A 184 -9.88 -17.83 -14.86
CA PRO A 184 -10.88 -18.49 -15.70
C PRO A 184 -11.49 -17.55 -16.75
N ASP A 185 -11.51 -16.25 -16.47
CA ASP A 185 -12.18 -15.22 -17.27
C ASP A 185 -11.17 -14.13 -17.73
N GLY A 186 -10.48 -14.34 -18.86
CA GLY A 186 -9.88 -13.22 -19.60
C GLY A 186 -8.41 -13.37 -19.98
N GLU A 187 -8.17 -13.52 -21.28
CA GLU A 187 -6.89 -13.63 -21.99
C GLU A 187 -6.24 -12.26 -22.35
N GLU A 188 -6.70 -11.14 -21.80
CA GLU A 188 -6.21 -9.81 -22.21
C GLU A 188 -5.20 -9.20 -21.22
N LEU A 189 -3.92 -9.33 -21.63
CA LEU A 189 -2.75 -8.49 -21.33
C LEU A 189 -2.91 -7.38 -20.27
N ALA A 190 -2.50 -7.70 -19.04
CA ALA A 190 -1.74 -6.87 -18.07
C ALA A 190 -1.71 -7.56 -16.69
N THR A 191 -2.69 -8.41 -16.39
CA THR A 191 -2.83 -9.17 -15.13
C THR A 191 -2.30 -10.61 -15.19
N ALA A 192 -1.77 -11.04 -16.34
CA ALA A 192 -1.32 -12.41 -16.61
C ALA A 192 -0.20 -12.95 -15.70
N ALA A 193 0.30 -12.17 -14.73
CA ALA A 193 1.38 -12.56 -13.81
C ALA A 193 0.94 -12.71 -12.32
N GLY A 194 -0.26 -12.26 -11.93
CA GLY A 194 -0.65 -12.12 -10.53
C GLY A 194 0.26 -11.14 -9.75
N GLY A 195 -0.19 -10.66 -8.59
CA GLY A 195 0.56 -9.69 -7.79
C GLY A 195 0.48 -8.25 -8.34
N SER A 196 1.54 -7.45 -8.13
CA SER A 196 1.55 -6.02 -8.48
C SER A 196 1.59 -5.77 -9.99
N LEU A 197 0.75 -4.83 -10.45
CA LEU A 197 0.71 -4.34 -11.83
C LEU A 197 2.03 -3.71 -12.27
N ALA A 198 2.85 -3.17 -11.36
CA ALA A 198 4.13 -2.53 -11.70
C ALA A 198 5.07 -3.43 -12.52
N ARG A 199 4.93 -4.76 -12.44
CA ARG A 199 5.72 -5.72 -13.24
C ARG A 199 5.37 -5.72 -14.72
N SER A 200 4.12 -5.41 -15.05
CA SER A 200 3.55 -5.41 -16.40
C SER A 200 3.09 -4.02 -16.84
N LEU A 201 3.26 -2.99 -16.00
CA LEU A 201 2.81 -1.63 -16.25
C LEU A 201 3.35 -1.09 -17.58
N ALA A 202 4.65 -1.24 -17.86
CA ALA A 202 5.24 -0.84 -19.13
C ALA A 202 4.62 -1.57 -20.34
N ILE A 203 4.32 -2.86 -20.22
CA ILE A 203 3.70 -3.66 -21.30
C ILE A 203 2.28 -3.17 -21.56
N TRP A 204 1.53 -2.88 -20.50
CA TRP A 204 0.19 -2.31 -20.63
C TRP A 204 0.23 -0.93 -21.26
N LEU A 205 1.17 -0.07 -20.83
CA LEU A 205 1.36 1.26 -21.41
C LEU A 205 1.77 1.20 -22.88
N ASP A 206 2.58 0.23 -23.30
CA ASP A 206 2.92 0.03 -24.71
C ASP A 206 1.68 -0.28 -25.58
N GLY A 207 0.67 -0.92 -24.99
CA GLY A 207 -0.61 -1.21 -25.65
C GLY A 207 -1.60 -0.03 -25.64
N ASP A 208 -1.78 0.61 -24.49
CA ASP A 208 -2.78 1.69 -24.31
C ASP A 208 -2.28 3.07 -24.74
N ARG A 209 -0.99 3.35 -24.50
CA ARG A 209 -0.33 4.66 -24.67
C ARG A 209 1.07 4.52 -25.28
N PRO A 210 1.23 3.99 -26.50
CA PRO A 210 2.54 3.63 -27.06
C PRO A 210 3.58 4.77 -27.07
N GLU A 211 3.14 6.03 -27.05
CA GLU A 211 3.98 7.22 -26.97
C GLU A 211 4.57 7.49 -25.58
N TRP A 212 4.12 6.81 -24.52
CA TRP A 212 4.52 7.07 -23.13
C TRP A 212 6.04 7.02 -22.96
N SER A 213 6.68 6.07 -23.65
CA SER A 213 8.11 5.82 -23.54
C SER A 213 8.95 6.96 -24.11
N ALA A 214 8.39 7.84 -24.95
CA ALA A 214 9.08 9.03 -25.45
C ALA A 214 9.18 10.12 -24.38
N GLU A 215 8.29 10.12 -23.39
CA GLU A 215 8.20 11.15 -22.35
C GLU A 215 9.09 10.84 -21.13
N PRO A 216 10.12 11.68 -20.82
CA PRO A 216 11.02 11.43 -19.69
C PRO A 216 10.31 11.32 -18.33
N ALA A 217 9.26 12.12 -18.11
CA ALA A 217 8.48 12.12 -16.88
C ALA A 217 7.66 10.83 -16.71
N ALA A 218 7.08 10.29 -17.78
CA ALA A 218 6.36 9.02 -17.75
C ALA A 218 7.33 7.85 -17.49
N ARG A 219 8.51 7.85 -18.14
CA ARG A 219 9.59 6.88 -17.82
C ARG A 219 10.05 6.95 -16.37
N ARG A 220 10.12 8.15 -15.78
CA ARG A 220 10.40 8.31 -14.35
C ARG A 220 9.30 7.70 -13.49
N GLY A 221 8.04 8.03 -13.78
CA GLY A 221 6.89 7.51 -13.03
C GLY A 221 6.78 5.98 -13.09
N GLU A 222 7.03 5.36 -14.24
CA GLU A 222 7.03 3.90 -14.37
C GLU A 222 8.14 3.24 -13.53
N ARG A 223 9.35 3.81 -13.51
CA ARG A 223 10.42 3.33 -12.62
C ARG A 223 10.05 3.47 -11.15
N LEU A 224 9.48 4.62 -10.78
CA LEU A 224 9.02 4.85 -9.41
C LEU A 224 7.88 3.92 -9.03
N ALA A 225 7.01 3.55 -9.96
CA ALA A 225 5.91 2.63 -9.72
C ALA A 225 6.38 1.25 -9.26
N ARG A 226 7.50 0.78 -9.79
CA ARG A 226 8.13 -0.47 -9.34
C ARG A 226 8.61 -0.39 -7.89
N LEU A 227 9.29 0.70 -7.54
CA LEU A 227 9.75 0.91 -6.16
C LEU A 227 8.59 1.19 -5.19
N ALA A 228 7.55 1.87 -5.65
CA ALA A 228 6.33 2.15 -4.88
C ALA A 228 5.57 0.85 -4.56
N ALA A 229 5.40 -0.03 -5.55
CA ALA A 229 4.83 -1.35 -5.33
C ALA A 229 5.66 -2.17 -4.33
N ASP A 230 6.99 -2.14 -4.44
CA ASP A 230 7.89 -2.81 -3.50
C ASP A 230 7.79 -2.22 -2.08
N LEU A 231 7.52 -0.92 -1.96
CA LEU A 231 7.32 -0.24 -0.68
C LEU A 231 5.99 -0.65 -0.03
N ASP A 232 4.92 -0.73 -0.81
CA ASP A 232 3.60 -1.14 -0.35
C ASP A 232 3.58 -2.61 0.11
N THR A 233 4.20 -3.50 -0.66
CA THR A 233 4.26 -4.94 -0.31
C THR A 233 5.52 -5.32 0.48
N ALA A 234 6.27 -4.34 1.02
CA ALA A 234 7.54 -4.60 1.68
C ALA A 234 7.43 -5.44 2.96
N ASN A 235 6.21 -5.65 3.49
CA ASN A 235 5.96 -6.43 4.70
C ASN A 235 6.67 -7.79 4.69
N VAL A 236 6.82 -8.43 3.52
CA VAL A 236 7.55 -9.70 3.37
C VAL A 236 9.03 -9.61 3.75
N GLY A 237 9.64 -8.43 3.61
CA GLY A 237 11.05 -8.14 3.92
C GLY A 237 11.25 -7.30 5.18
N GLU A 238 10.20 -7.15 6.00
CA GLU A 238 10.30 -6.60 7.35
C GLU A 238 10.68 -7.70 8.36
N ASP A 239 10.96 -7.35 9.61
CA ASP A 239 11.18 -8.37 10.64
C ASP A 239 9.92 -9.22 10.82
N PHE A 240 10.11 -10.50 11.19
CA PHE A 240 9.04 -11.50 11.11
C PHE A 240 7.77 -11.11 11.89
N HIS A 241 7.92 -10.43 13.02
CA HIS A 241 6.79 -9.95 13.82
C HIS A 241 5.96 -8.88 13.11
N HIS A 242 6.57 -8.00 12.32
CA HIS A 242 5.85 -7.03 11.48
C HIS A 242 5.13 -7.70 10.31
N LEU A 243 5.77 -8.70 9.67
CA LEU A 243 5.11 -9.53 8.66
C LEU A 243 3.87 -10.22 9.25
N ALA A 244 4.01 -10.87 10.40
CA ALA A 244 2.92 -11.57 11.07
C ALA A 244 1.78 -10.62 11.50
N ASP A 245 2.12 -9.47 12.09
CA ASP A 245 1.12 -8.49 12.50
C ASP A 245 0.34 -7.92 11.30
N SER A 246 1.04 -7.62 10.19
CA SER A 246 0.38 -7.17 8.96
C SER A 246 -0.62 -8.20 8.42
N ALA A 247 -0.27 -9.49 8.47
CA ALA A 247 -1.16 -10.58 8.06
C ALA A 247 -2.39 -10.69 8.99
N LEU A 248 -2.20 -10.55 10.31
CA LEU A 248 -3.30 -10.54 11.27
C LEU A 248 -4.25 -9.37 11.02
N ARG A 249 -3.73 -8.15 10.87
CA ARG A 249 -4.51 -6.94 10.58
C ARG A 249 -5.30 -7.09 9.28
N LEU A 250 -4.65 -7.52 8.19
CA LEU A 250 -5.33 -7.73 6.91
C LEU A 250 -6.39 -8.85 6.99
N CYS A 251 -6.16 -9.92 7.76
CA CYS A 251 -7.15 -10.97 7.98
C CYS A 251 -8.41 -10.43 8.67
N ARG A 252 -8.25 -9.65 9.75
CA ARG A 252 -9.37 -9.01 10.47
C ARG A 252 -10.16 -8.10 9.55
N GLU A 253 -9.47 -7.27 8.78
CA GLU A 253 -10.11 -6.35 7.88
C GLU A 253 -10.91 -7.06 6.78
N ARG A 254 -10.36 -8.14 6.19
CA ARG A 254 -11.05 -8.96 5.18
C ARG A 254 -12.35 -9.54 5.72
N GLU A 255 -12.35 -10.05 6.95
CA GLU A 255 -13.56 -10.60 7.57
C GLU A 255 -14.59 -9.51 7.86
N ARG A 256 -14.15 -8.36 8.38
CA ARG A 256 -15.02 -7.19 8.60
C ARG A 256 -15.66 -6.70 7.31
N ARG A 257 -14.87 -6.53 6.24
CA ARG A 257 -15.35 -6.11 4.90
C ARG A 257 -16.37 -7.09 4.32
N ALA A 258 -16.23 -8.38 4.63
CA ALA A 258 -17.18 -9.39 4.21
C ALA A 258 -18.36 -9.60 5.17
N GLY A 259 -18.50 -8.76 6.21
CA GLY A 259 -19.59 -8.84 7.19
C GLY A 259 -19.53 -10.08 8.10
N ARG A 260 -18.37 -10.74 8.20
CA ARG A 260 -18.19 -11.95 9.01
C ARG A 260 -17.57 -11.60 10.36
N ALA A 261 -18.31 -11.86 11.43
CA ALA A 261 -17.81 -11.66 12.79
C ALA A 261 -16.79 -12.74 13.18
N LEU A 262 -15.65 -12.32 13.72
CA LEU A 262 -14.54 -13.21 14.12
C LEU A 262 -14.92 -14.22 15.21
N GLY A 263 -15.91 -13.90 16.06
CA GLY A 263 -16.40 -14.81 17.10
C GLY A 263 -17.39 -15.87 16.60
N ARG A 264 -17.75 -15.88 15.31
CA ARG A 264 -18.72 -16.83 14.72
C ARG A 264 -18.02 -17.91 13.89
N ALA A 265 -18.57 -19.11 13.88
CA ALA A 265 -18.00 -20.25 13.15
C ALA A 265 -17.76 -19.97 11.66
N ALA A 266 -18.59 -19.14 11.04
CA ALA A 266 -18.48 -18.78 9.62
C ALA A 266 -17.15 -18.11 9.22
N SER A 267 -16.40 -17.50 10.16
CA SER A 267 -15.09 -16.91 9.88
C SER A 267 -13.91 -17.88 10.06
N GLY A 268 -14.12 -19.05 10.68
CA GLY A 268 -13.03 -19.98 11.00
C GLY A 268 -12.30 -20.49 9.75
N ALA A 269 -13.05 -21.02 8.78
CA ALA A 269 -12.47 -21.57 7.56
C ALA A 269 -11.80 -20.50 6.67
N THR A 270 -12.38 -19.30 6.59
CA THR A 270 -11.83 -18.21 5.77
C THR A 270 -10.55 -17.64 6.37
N CYS A 271 -10.52 -17.41 7.69
CA CYS A 271 -9.29 -17.01 8.39
C CYS A 271 -8.20 -18.07 8.27
N LEU A 272 -8.53 -19.35 8.46
CA LEU A 272 -7.55 -20.45 8.34
C LEU A 272 -6.98 -20.50 6.92
N GLY A 273 -7.83 -20.44 5.90
CA GLY A 273 -7.39 -20.41 4.50
C GLY A 273 -6.47 -19.23 4.20
N PHE A 274 -6.81 -18.04 4.70
CA PHE A 274 -6.01 -16.83 4.48
C PHE A 274 -4.66 -16.86 5.21
N LEU A 275 -4.62 -17.21 6.49
CA LEU A 275 -3.41 -17.19 7.32
C LEU A 275 -2.47 -18.38 7.10
N SER A 276 -2.93 -19.44 6.43
CA SER A 276 -2.11 -20.59 6.08
C SER A 276 -1.69 -20.56 4.60
N ARG A 277 -2.43 -21.27 3.74
CA ARG A 277 -2.15 -21.39 2.31
C ARG A 277 -2.14 -20.04 1.61
N GLY A 278 -3.00 -19.10 2.03
CA GLY A 278 -3.02 -17.74 1.52
C GLY A 278 -1.70 -17.00 1.74
N GLN A 279 -1.12 -17.06 2.94
CA GLN A 279 0.18 -16.44 3.22
C GLN A 279 1.32 -17.10 2.43
N THR A 280 1.30 -18.44 2.30
CA THR A 280 2.29 -19.15 1.48
C THR A 280 2.20 -18.72 0.01
N HIS A 281 0.99 -18.67 -0.55
CA HIS A 281 0.77 -18.24 -1.93
C HIS A 281 1.20 -16.79 -2.15
N TYR A 282 0.78 -15.87 -1.27
CA TYR A 282 1.21 -14.46 -1.31
C TYR A 282 2.74 -14.35 -1.28
N PHE A 283 3.40 -15.00 -0.33
CA PHE A 283 4.82 -14.82 -0.08
C PHE A 283 5.72 -15.42 -1.17
N PHE A 284 5.40 -16.62 -1.63
CA PHE A 284 6.27 -17.40 -2.52
C PHE A 284 5.87 -17.33 -3.99
N GLU A 285 4.59 -17.12 -4.30
CA GLU A 285 4.10 -17.20 -5.68
C GLU A 285 3.78 -15.81 -6.24
N LEU A 286 2.99 -15.00 -5.52
CA LEU A 286 2.55 -13.68 -5.98
C LEU A 286 3.61 -12.59 -5.77
N HIS A 287 4.16 -12.48 -4.57
CA HIS A 287 5.09 -11.40 -4.26
C HIS A 287 6.45 -11.60 -4.94
N ARG A 288 6.83 -10.65 -5.78
CA ARG A 288 8.19 -10.48 -6.32
C ARG A 288 8.54 -9.01 -6.31
N PHE A 289 9.80 -8.69 -6.03
CA PHE A 289 10.26 -7.31 -6.13
C PHE A 289 10.23 -6.86 -7.60
N CYS A 290 9.67 -5.68 -7.84
CA CYS A 290 9.48 -5.06 -9.14
C CYS A 290 10.69 -4.20 -9.51
N SER A 291 11.47 -3.75 -8.52
CA SER A 291 12.66 -2.91 -8.69
C SER A 291 13.92 -3.59 -8.16
N ARG A 292 15.09 -3.15 -8.64
CA ARG A 292 16.39 -3.63 -8.11
C ARG A 292 16.65 -3.07 -6.73
N GLU A 293 16.18 -1.85 -6.51
CA GLU A 293 16.23 -1.08 -5.28
C GLU A 293 15.45 -1.79 -4.16
N GLY A 294 14.20 -2.16 -4.42
CA GLY A 294 13.36 -2.92 -3.48
C GLY A 294 13.98 -4.27 -3.11
N GLU A 295 14.44 -5.04 -4.10
CA GLU A 295 15.15 -6.32 -3.86
C GLU A 295 16.40 -6.10 -3.00
N ARG A 296 17.20 -5.06 -3.28
CA ARG A 296 18.41 -4.75 -2.50
C ARG A 296 18.10 -4.39 -1.05
N VAL A 297 17.01 -3.69 -0.78
CA VAL A 297 16.63 -3.22 0.56
C VAL A 297 15.97 -4.33 1.39
N PHE A 298 15.06 -5.09 0.78
CA PHE A 298 14.14 -5.98 1.48
C PHE A 298 14.38 -7.48 1.19
N GLY A 299 15.09 -7.82 0.10
CA GLY A 299 15.22 -9.20 -0.39
C GLY A 299 15.94 -10.16 0.57
N ALA A 300 16.99 -9.70 1.24
CA ALA A 300 17.71 -10.52 2.22
C ALA A 300 16.81 -10.94 3.39
N ARG A 301 16.00 -10.02 3.91
CA ARG A 301 15.07 -10.32 5.02
C ARG A 301 13.87 -11.16 4.54
N LYS A 302 13.36 -10.92 3.33
CA LYS A 302 12.35 -11.81 2.72
C LYS A 302 12.86 -13.25 2.65
N THR A 303 14.11 -13.44 2.20
CA THR A 303 14.72 -14.77 2.16
C THR A 303 14.81 -15.39 3.56
N ALA A 304 15.21 -14.62 4.57
CA ALA A 304 15.30 -15.06 5.95
C ALA A 304 13.94 -15.42 6.58
N ASN A 305 12.86 -14.72 6.19
CA ASN A 305 11.51 -14.96 6.70
C ASN A 305 10.86 -16.22 6.12
N GLY A 306 11.28 -16.65 4.92
CA GLY A 306 10.67 -17.78 4.20
C GLY A 306 10.51 -19.07 5.02
N PRO A 307 11.56 -19.57 5.71
CA PRO A 307 11.44 -20.74 6.57
C PRO A 307 10.40 -20.58 7.70
N GLY A 308 10.31 -19.40 8.32
CA GLY A 308 9.32 -19.12 9.37
C GLY A 308 7.89 -19.15 8.83
N VAL A 309 7.64 -18.57 7.65
CA VAL A 309 6.32 -18.60 6.99
C VAL A 309 5.84 -20.03 6.76
N ARG A 310 6.74 -20.92 6.31
CA ARG A 310 6.43 -22.35 6.10
C ARG A 310 6.11 -23.05 7.42
N ARG A 311 6.96 -22.90 8.44
CA ARG A 311 6.74 -23.53 9.76
C ARG A 311 5.44 -23.09 10.41
N VAL A 312 5.13 -21.79 10.41
CA VAL A 312 3.87 -21.28 10.97
C VAL A 312 2.68 -21.85 10.20
N THR A 313 2.75 -21.87 8.86
CA THR A 313 1.68 -22.42 8.02
C THR A 313 1.44 -23.91 8.33
N GLU A 314 2.50 -24.71 8.37
CA GLU A 314 2.42 -26.15 8.66
C GLU A 314 1.85 -26.41 10.05
N ARG A 315 2.37 -25.71 11.07
CA ARG A 315 1.88 -25.84 12.47
C ARG A 315 0.43 -25.39 12.62
N LEU A 316 0.02 -24.33 11.92
CA LEU A 316 -1.35 -23.83 11.96
C LEU A 316 -2.32 -24.83 11.33
N LEU A 317 -1.98 -25.40 10.18
CA LEU A 317 -2.79 -26.43 9.52
C LEU A 317 -2.90 -27.68 10.39
N ALA A 318 -1.78 -28.17 10.92
CA ALA A 318 -1.76 -29.35 11.81
C ALA A 318 -2.63 -29.13 13.07
N ARG A 319 -2.66 -27.90 13.61
CA ARG A 319 -3.48 -27.58 14.79
C ARG A 319 -4.99 -27.73 14.55
N PHE A 320 -5.45 -27.58 13.31
CA PHE A 320 -6.87 -27.63 12.95
C PHE A 320 -7.23 -28.78 11.99
N GLU A 321 -6.35 -29.77 11.85
CA GLU A 321 -6.55 -30.91 10.95
C GLU A 321 -7.67 -31.83 11.42
N ASP A 322 -7.61 -32.27 12.69
CA ASP A 322 -8.60 -33.18 13.28
C ASP A 322 -9.84 -32.45 13.82
N VAL A 323 -9.66 -31.20 14.27
CA VAL A 323 -10.72 -30.39 14.86
C VAL A 323 -10.74 -29.03 14.15
N PRO A 324 -11.78 -28.73 13.37
CA PRO A 324 -11.86 -27.45 12.66
C PRO A 324 -11.92 -26.28 13.66
N PRO A 325 -11.47 -25.08 13.27
CA PRO A 325 -11.49 -23.93 14.15
C PRO A 325 -12.92 -23.56 14.54
N ALA A 326 -13.13 -23.29 15.83
CA ALA A 326 -14.44 -22.90 16.33
C ALA A 326 -14.96 -21.59 15.72
N ASN A 327 -14.07 -20.66 15.38
CA ASN A 327 -14.33 -19.37 14.75
C ASN A 327 -13.01 -18.73 14.27
N GLY A 328 -13.09 -17.56 13.61
CA GLY A 328 -11.92 -16.83 13.13
C GLY A 328 -10.98 -16.36 14.25
N GLN A 329 -11.51 -15.98 15.42
CA GLN A 329 -10.69 -15.56 16.57
C GLN A 329 -9.75 -16.68 17.02
N ALA A 330 -10.24 -17.92 17.10
CA ALA A 330 -9.40 -19.07 17.46
C ALA A 330 -8.24 -19.29 16.48
N VAL A 331 -8.43 -18.97 15.19
CA VAL A 331 -7.36 -19.04 14.18
C VAL A 331 -6.36 -17.89 14.37
N LEU A 332 -6.85 -16.66 14.59
CA LEU A 332 -5.98 -15.49 14.83
C LEU A 332 -5.09 -15.70 16.05
N ASP A 333 -5.66 -16.19 17.15
CA ASP A 333 -4.91 -16.44 18.40
C ASP A 333 -3.87 -17.55 18.19
N ALA A 334 -4.23 -18.63 17.49
CA ALA A 334 -3.30 -19.70 17.16
C ALA A 334 -2.16 -19.22 16.26
N PHE A 335 -2.46 -18.45 15.20
CA PHE A 335 -1.44 -17.88 14.32
C PHE A 335 -0.50 -16.93 15.08
N ALA A 336 -1.05 -16.03 15.89
CA ALA A 336 -0.26 -15.09 16.70
C ALA A 336 0.71 -15.80 17.65
N ALA A 337 0.24 -16.85 18.35
CA ALA A 337 1.08 -17.66 19.22
C ALA A 337 2.21 -18.36 18.45
N LEU A 338 1.90 -18.95 17.29
CA LEU A 338 2.91 -19.60 16.45
C LEU A 338 3.95 -18.61 15.90
N CYS A 339 3.53 -17.40 15.53
CA CYS A 339 4.45 -16.36 15.07
C CYS A 339 5.34 -15.80 16.18
N ALA A 340 4.84 -15.75 17.42
CA ALA A 340 5.64 -15.35 18.57
C ALA A 340 6.80 -16.32 18.84
N ASP A 341 6.61 -17.63 18.59
CA ASP A 341 7.66 -18.64 18.70
C ASP A 341 8.76 -18.50 17.61
N GLU A 342 8.48 -17.78 16.52
CA GLU A 342 9.39 -17.61 15.38
C GLU A 342 10.21 -16.32 15.44
N ALA A 343 9.77 -15.35 16.26
CA ALA A 343 10.50 -14.12 16.48
C ALA A 343 11.71 -14.41 17.40
N PRO A 344 12.96 -14.17 16.96
CA PRO A 344 14.15 -14.39 17.79
C PRO A 344 14.22 -13.46 19.00
#